data_AF-A0A1J9Q3P2-F1
#
_entry.id   AF-A0A1J9Q3P2-F1
#
_cell.length_a   1.000
_cell.length_b   1.000
_cell.length_c   1.000
_cell.angle_alpha   90.00
_cell.angle_beta   90.00
_cell.angle_gamma   90.00
#
_symmetry.space_group_name_H-M   'P 1'
#
loop_
_entity.id
_entity.type
_entity.pdbx_description
1 polymer ?
#
loop_
_entity_poly.entity_id
_entity_poly.type
_entity_poly.pdbx_seq_one_letter_code
_entity_poly.pdbx_strand_id
1 'polypeptide(L)' 'MSADLIALLDHENISAPVHAVGHDIGCYLLSKLVNYYYPTRLASVAFLDVPYSKPAERFDLEAINEMMKGFWGLRSLGI' A
#
# COMPACT_ATOMS: atom_id res chain seq x y z
N MET A 1 -9.16 -4.82 -6.00
CA MET A 1 -8.39 -5.19 -4.78
C MET A 1 -8.88 -4.46 -3.52
N SER A 2 -8.90 -3.12 -3.47
CA SER A 2 -9.39 -2.38 -2.28
C SER A 2 -10.86 -2.66 -1.95
N ALA A 3 -11.75 -2.67 -2.95
CA ALA A 3 -13.16 -2.99 -2.78
C ALA A 3 -13.36 -4.46 -2.37
N ASP A 4 -12.55 -5.38 -2.89
CA ASP A 4 -12.64 -6.81 -2.55
C ASP A 4 -12.30 -7.05 -1.07
N LEU A 5 -11.33 -6.31 -0.53
CA LEU A 5 -10.97 -6.40 0.89
C LEU A 5 -12.12 -5.94 1.79
N ILE A 6 -12.85 -4.89 1.39
CA ILE A 6 -14.05 -4.44 2.11
C ILE A 6 -15.21 -5.41 1.96
N ALA A 7 -15.44 -5.94 0.74
CA ALA A 7 -16.46 -6.94 0.51
C ALA A 7 -16.24 -8.19 1.37
N LEU A 8 -14.97 -8.56 1.60
CA LEU A 8 -14.61 -9.65 2.50
C LEU A 8 -14.96 -9.32 3.96
N LEU A 9 -14.62 -8.12 4.45
CA LEU A 9 -15.02 -7.69 5.79
C LEU A 9 -16.54 -7.66 5.97
N ASP A 10 -17.27 -7.21 4.95
CA ASP A 10 -18.73 -7.16 4.96
C ASP A 10 -19.34 -8.57 4.98
N HIS A 11 -18.78 -9.50 4.21
CA HIS A 11 -19.21 -10.90 4.18
C HIS A 11 -18.97 -11.61 5.52
N GLU A 12 -17.91 -11.23 6.24
CA GLU A 12 -17.62 -11.70 7.60
C GLU A 12 -18.39 -10.94 8.69
N ASN A 13 -19.32 -10.04 8.32
CA ASN A 13 -20.08 -9.16 9.22
C ASN A 13 -19.20 -8.28 10.14
N ILE A 14 -18.00 -7.91 9.69
CA ILE A 14 -17.08 -7.02 10.42
C ILE A 14 -17.37 -5.57 10.03
N SER A 15 -18.26 -4.94 10.79
CA SER A 15 -18.65 -3.54 10.60
C SER A 15 -17.83 -2.57 11.43
N ALA A 16 -17.23 -3.03 12.54
CA ALA A 16 -16.35 -2.21 13.36
C ALA A 16 -15.07 -1.82 12.61
N PRO A 17 -14.53 -0.61 12.82
CA PRO A 17 -13.26 -0.21 12.22
C PRO A 17 -12.12 -1.15 12.61
N VAL A 18 -11.30 -1.55 11.64
CA VAL A 18 -10.21 -2.52 11.83
C VAL A 18 -8.83 -1.85 11.89
N HIS A 19 -7.88 -2.49 12.56
CA HIS A 19 -6.47 -2.09 12.51
C HIS A 19 -5.82 -2.74 11.29
N ALA A 20 -5.44 -1.94 10.30
CA ALA A 20 -4.87 -2.45 9.06
C ALA A 20 -3.35 -2.39 9.07
N VAL A 21 -2.73 -3.48 8.60
CA VAL A 21 -1.27 -3.62 8.52
C VAL A 21 -0.90 -3.94 7.08
N GLY A 22 -0.08 -3.08 6.47
CA GLY A 22 0.50 -3.31 5.15
C GLY A 22 1.94 -3.81 5.30
N HIS A 23 2.32 -4.77 4.47
CA HIS A 23 3.70 -5.27 4.36
C HIS A 23 4.10 -5.29 2.89
N ASP A 24 5.30 -4.80 2.57
CA ASP A 24 5.85 -4.78 1.22
C ASP A 24 4.84 -4.19 0.20
N ILE A 25 4.46 -4.91 -0.86
CA ILE A 25 3.48 -4.45 -1.85
C ILE A 25 2.09 -4.15 -1.25
N GLY A 26 1.78 -4.74 -0.09
CA GLY A 26 0.56 -4.48 0.66
C GLY A 26 0.49 -3.05 1.19
N CYS A 27 1.62 -2.38 1.42
CA CYS A 27 1.67 -0.97 1.79
C CYS A 27 1.06 -0.06 0.71
N TYR A 28 1.28 -0.37 -0.58
CA TYR A 28 0.67 0.37 -1.68
C TYR A 28 -0.85 0.18 -1.75
N LEU A 29 -1.35 -1.02 -1.46
CA LEU A 29 -2.79 -1.25 -1.35
C LEU A 29 -3.37 -0.45 -0.18
N LEU A 30 -2.75 -0.54 1.00
CA LEU A 30 -3.23 0.11 2.22
C LEU A 30 -3.24 1.63 2.08
N SER A 31 -2.20 2.21 1.48
CA SER A 31 -2.14 3.64 1.14
C SER A 31 -3.33 4.10 0.31
N LYS A 32 -3.78 3.29 -0.66
CA LYS A 32 -4.97 3.62 -1.47
C LYS A 32 -6.27 3.47 -0.66
N LEU A 33 -6.36 2.41 0.16
CA LEU A 33 -7.55 2.13 0.96
C LEU A 33 -7.86 3.26 1.95
N VAL A 34 -6.83 3.74 2.66
CA VAL A 34 -6.96 4.79 3.68
C VAL A 34 -7.27 6.17 3.09
N ASN A 35 -6.78 6.49 1.90
CA ASN A 35 -6.94 7.83 1.33
C ASN A 35 -8.16 8.01 0.42
N TYR A 36 -8.58 6.97 -0.32
CA TYR A 36 -9.54 7.18 -1.42
C TYR A 36 -10.86 6.45 -1.27
N TYR A 37 -10.89 5.30 -0.59
CA TYR A 37 -12.05 4.42 -0.71
C TYR A 37 -12.82 4.24 0.58
N TYR A 38 -12.15 3.92 1.70
CA TYR A 38 -12.85 3.49 2.92
C TYR A 38 -12.16 3.93 4.22
N PRO A 39 -11.84 5.24 4.42
CA PRO A 39 -11.14 5.70 5.61
C PRO A 39 -11.88 5.36 6.92
N THR A 40 -13.21 5.37 6.91
CA THR A 40 -14.06 5.08 8.08
C THR A 40 -14.03 3.61 8.51
N ARG A 41 -13.51 2.71 7.65
CA ARG A 41 -13.38 1.28 7.98
C ARG A 41 -12.10 0.96 8.74
N LEU A 42 -11.22 1.94 8.95
CA LEU A 42 -9.93 1.75 9.60
C LEU A 42 -9.85 2.51 10.93
N ALA A 43 -9.51 1.80 12.01
CA ALA A 43 -9.22 2.41 13.31
C ALA A 43 -7.78 2.94 13.37
N SER A 44 -6.83 2.21 12.77
CA SER A 44 -5.44 2.62 12.64
C SER A 44 -4.78 1.93 11.45
N VAL A 45 -3.61 2.44 11.06
CA VAL A 45 -2.78 1.89 9.98
C VAL A 45 -1.34 1.72 10.46
N ALA A 46 -0.73 0.61 10.06
CA ALA A 46 0.70 0.35 10.23
C ALA A 46 1.32 -0.09 8.91
N PHE A 47 2.52 0.40 8.64
CA PHE A 47 3.31 0.08 7.45
C PHE A 47 4.58 -0.63 7.91
N LEU A 48 4.78 -1.86 7.44
CA LEU A 48 5.92 -2.71 7.75
C LEU A 48 6.75 -2.91 6.48
N ASP A 49 8.08 -2.88 6.65
CA ASP A 49 9.10 -3.04 5.59
C ASP A 49 9.14 -1.89 4.56
N VAL A 50 7.99 -1.47 4.03
CA VAL A 50 7.86 -0.36 3.06
C VAL A 50 7.03 0.77 3.69
N PRO A 51 7.45 2.04 3.58
CA PRO A 51 6.72 3.17 4.15
C PRO A 51 5.41 3.46 3.41
N TYR A 52 4.60 4.35 3.99
CA TYR A 52 3.47 4.95 3.30
C TYR A 52 3.89 5.53 1.93
N SER A 53 3.20 5.11 0.88
CA SER A 53 3.33 5.71 -0.45
C SER A 53 2.13 6.60 -0.74
N LYS A 54 2.35 7.83 -1.19
CA LYS A 54 1.26 8.73 -1.53
C LYS A 54 0.52 8.19 -2.76
N PRO A 55 -0.79 7.95 -2.69
CA PRO A 55 -1.53 7.51 -3.86
C PRO A 55 -1.48 8.53 -5.00
N ALA A 56 -1.49 8.04 -6.24
CA ALA A 56 -1.38 8.83 -7.47
C ALA A 56 -0.07 9.63 -7.61
N GLU A 57 0.96 9.31 -6.83
CA GLU A 57 2.31 9.83 -7.06
C GLU A 57 2.90 9.27 -8.36
N ARG A 58 3.66 10.11 -9.07
CA ARG A 58 4.27 9.73 -10.34
C ARG A 58 5.28 8.62 -10.09
N PHE A 59 5.10 7.50 -10.77
CA PHE A 59 6.08 6.42 -10.80
C PHE A 59 7.17 6.76 -11.82
N ASP A 60 8.34 7.15 -11.32
CA ASP A 60 9.52 7.45 -12.15
C ASP A 60 10.46 6.24 -12.16
N LEU A 61 10.36 5.45 -13.22
CA LEU A 61 11.13 4.21 -13.37
C LEU A 61 12.65 4.45 -13.42
N GLU A 62 13.09 5.56 -14.02
CA GLU A 62 14.51 5.87 -14.09
C GLU A 62 15.04 6.28 -12.73
N ALA A 63 14.33 7.17 -12.02
CA ALA A 63 14.72 7.59 -10.69
C ALA A 63 14.79 6.41 -9.71
N ILE A 64 13.83 5.49 -9.76
CA ILE A 64 13.81 4.29 -8.91
C ILE A 64 14.98 3.36 -9.27
N ASN A 65 15.26 3.16 -10.56
CA ASN A 65 16.38 2.31 -10.96
C ASN A 65 17.74 2.91 -10.57
N GLU A 66 17.94 4.23 -10.66
CA GLU A 66 19.17 4.88 -10.19
C GLU A 66 19.33 4.78 -8.67
N MET A 67 18.24 4.95 -7.92
CA MET A 67 18.23 4.74 -6.47
C MET A 67 18.63 3.30 -6.11
N MET A 68 18.02 2.31 -6.76
CA MET A 68 18.26 0.90 -6.48
C MET A 68 19.66 0.45 -6.91
N LYS A 69 20.21 1.00 -8.00
CA LYS A 69 21.63 0.80 -8.34
C LYS A 69 22.54 1.36 -7.26
N GLY A 70 22.25 2.56 -6.73
CA GLY A 70 23.03 3.17 -5.66
C GLY A 70 23.01 2.36 -4.37
N PHE A 71 21.89 1.72 -4.04
CA PHE A 71 21.74 0.96 -2.81
C PHE A 71 22.24 -0.49 -2.95
N TRP A 72 21.90 -1.19 -4.05
CA TRP A 72 22.10 -2.64 -4.21
C TRP A 72 23.13 -2.99 -5.30
N GLY A 73 23.66 -2.02 -6.05
CA GLY A 73 24.60 -2.22 -7.15
C GLY A 73 23.97 -2.80 -8.43
N LEU A 74 22.64 -2.91 -8.48
CA LEU A 74 21.89 -3.63 -9.51
C LEU A 74 20.63 -2.82 -9.88
N ARG A 75 20.17 -2.94 -11.14
CA ARG A 75 18.80 -2.52 -11.50
C ARG A 75 17.82 -3.55 -10.95
N SER A 76 16.83 -3.11 -10.16
CA SER A 76 15.84 -4.01 -9.58
C SER A 76 14.55 -4.12 -10.40
N LEU A 77 14.23 -3.09 -11.20
CA LEU A 77 13.03 -3.04 -12.04
C LEU A 77 13.46 -3.05 -13.50
N GLY A 78 13.50 -4.25 -14.08
CA GLY A 78 13.95 -4.50 -15.44
C GLY A 78 13.01 -3.91 -16.48
N ILE A 79 13.47 -2.83 -17.12
CA ILE A 79 13.31 -2.53 -18.55
C ILE A 79 14.65 -1.93 -19.01
#